data_AF-A0A4P5V8D0-F1
#
_entry.id   AF-A0A4P5V8D0-F1
#
_cell.length_a   1.000
_cell.length_b   1.000
_cell.length_c   1.000
_cell.angle_alpha   90.00
_cell.angle_beta   90.00
_cell.angle_gamma   90.00
#
_symmetry.space_group_name_H-M   'P 1'
#
loop_
_entity.id
_entity.type
_entity.pdbx_description
1 polymer ?
#
loop_
_entity_poly.entity_id
_entity_poly.type
_entity_poly.pdbx_seq_one_letter_code
_entity_poly.pdbx_strand_id
1 'polypeptide(L)'
;MEAAGSFTSVPGWATAWIGASAIVTALVASAQPTSDRWLAAWLIEATLAGVVGVLAVARKARRTGLAVTAGPNRRFASSFTPAMVSGAILTAVLWWHGLTAFLPGTWLLAFGTGVTAGGASSVRPVRIVGITLMALGALAFVVPQTWADAVLAVGFGGLLAGFGVIIARRHGG
;
A
#
# COMPACT_ATOMS: atom_id res chain seq x y z
N MET A 1 -3.68 -14.36 29.41
CA MET A 1 -3.15 -13.31 28.51
C MET A 1 -2.78 -13.93 27.16
N GLU A 2 -3.72 -14.62 26.51
CA GLU A 2 -3.44 -15.44 25.32
C GLU A 2 -4.65 -15.38 24.38
N ALA A 3 -4.49 -14.71 23.23
CA ALA A 3 -5.36 -14.71 22.02
C ALA A 3 -5.14 -13.46 21.13
N ALA A 4 -4.25 -12.53 21.49
CA ALA A 4 -3.99 -11.34 20.66
C ALA A 4 -3.16 -11.62 19.38
N GLY A 5 -2.74 -12.87 19.15
CA GLY A 5 -1.80 -13.24 18.09
C GLY A 5 -2.42 -13.73 16.78
N SER A 6 -3.70 -14.09 16.72
CA SER A 6 -4.26 -14.81 15.56
C SER A 6 -5.05 -13.95 14.57
N PHE A 7 -5.42 -12.71 14.93
CA PHE A 7 -6.33 -11.91 14.12
C PHE A 7 -5.70 -10.61 13.61
N THR A 8 -5.39 -10.57 12.31
CA THR A 8 -5.04 -9.31 11.66
C THR A 8 -6.29 -8.62 11.15
N SER A 9 -6.40 -7.32 11.45
CA SER A 9 -7.35 -6.41 10.82
C SER A 9 -7.17 -6.32 9.30
N VAL A 10 -5.97 -6.64 8.82
CA VAL A 10 -5.61 -6.60 7.40
C VAL A 10 -6.14 -7.86 6.68
N PRO A 11 -6.93 -7.70 5.61
CA PRO A 11 -7.42 -8.80 4.79
C PRO A 11 -6.31 -9.30 3.85
N GLY A 12 -5.56 -10.32 4.31
CA GLY A 12 -4.35 -10.79 3.62
C GLY A 12 -4.55 -11.16 2.14
N TRP A 13 -5.65 -11.86 1.80
CA TRP A 13 -5.95 -12.17 0.40
C TRP A 13 -6.21 -10.93 -0.46
N ALA A 14 -6.91 -9.93 0.07
CA ALA A 14 -7.13 -8.68 -0.66
C ALA A 14 -5.82 -7.93 -0.87
N THR A 15 -4.95 -7.88 0.16
CA THR A 15 -3.59 -7.32 0.00
C THR A 15 -2.79 -8.09 -1.05
N ALA A 16 -2.94 -9.42 -1.13
CA ALA A 16 -2.26 -10.22 -2.14
C ALA A 16 -2.74 -9.88 -3.56
N TRP A 17 -4.05 -9.74 -3.75
CA TRP A 17 -4.64 -9.33 -5.03
C TRP A 17 -4.24 -7.92 -5.45
N ILE A 18 -4.21 -6.98 -4.51
CA ILE A 18 -3.71 -5.61 -4.74
C ILE A 18 -2.24 -5.63 -5.19
N GLY A 19 -1.42 -6.49 -4.58
CA GLY A 19 -0.04 -6.67 -5.04
C GLY A 19 0.03 -7.23 -6.46
N ALA A 20 -0.77 -8.24 -6.77
CA ALA A 20 -0.81 -8.79 -8.12
C ALA A 20 -1.27 -7.76 -9.17
N SER A 21 -2.30 -6.95 -8.88
CA SER A 21 -2.76 -5.90 -9.79
C SER A 21 -1.71 -4.79 -9.97
N ALA A 22 -0.98 -4.42 -8.92
CA ALA A 22 0.11 -3.46 -9.02
C ALA A 22 1.25 -3.92 -9.94
N ILE A 23 1.54 -5.24 -10.01
CA ILE A 23 2.51 -5.79 -10.98
C ILE A 23 1.99 -5.61 -12.40
N VAL A 24 0.72 -5.91 -12.65
CA VAL A 24 0.10 -5.70 -13.96
C VAL A 24 0.11 -4.22 -14.34
N THR A 25 -0.20 -3.34 -13.40
CA THR A 25 -0.16 -1.89 -13.59
C THR A 25 1.26 -1.42 -13.90
N ALA A 26 2.30 -1.93 -13.24
CA ALA A 26 3.68 -1.60 -13.58
C ALA A 26 4.05 -1.99 -15.02
N LEU A 27 3.58 -3.15 -15.50
CA LEU A 27 3.78 -3.56 -16.90
C LEU A 27 3.05 -2.62 -17.87
N VAL A 28 1.80 -2.27 -17.58
CA VAL A 28 1.01 -1.32 -18.39
C VAL A 28 1.62 0.08 -18.38
N ALA A 29 2.09 0.54 -17.22
CA ALA A 29 2.69 1.85 -17.01
C ALA A 29 4.02 1.98 -17.77
N SER A 30 4.86 0.94 -17.74
CA SER A 30 6.14 0.91 -18.45
C SER A 30 6.01 1.03 -19.97
N ALA A 31 4.85 0.68 -20.53
CA ALA A 31 4.54 0.83 -21.94
C ALA A 31 3.91 2.18 -22.31
N GLN A 32 3.67 3.08 -21.34
CA GLN A 32 3.04 4.37 -21.63
C GLN A 32 4.01 5.37 -22.25
N PRO A 33 3.60 6.08 -23.32
CA PRO A 33 4.48 7.01 -24.02
C PRO A 33 4.63 8.38 -23.31
N THR A 34 3.77 8.69 -22.34
CA THR A 34 3.76 9.98 -21.65
C THR A 34 3.64 9.80 -20.14
N SER A 35 4.24 10.72 -19.38
CA SER A 35 4.17 10.74 -17.91
C SER A 35 2.74 10.88 -17.39
N ASP A 36 1.85 11.56 -18.12
CA ASP A 36 0.44 11.70 -17.73
C ASP A 36 -0.32 10.38 -17.82
N ARG A 37 -0.08 9.59 -18.88
CA ARG A 37 -0.70 8.27 -19.02
C ARG A 37 -0.12 7.27 -18.02
N TRP A 38 1.18 7.35 -17.78
CA TRP A 38 1.86 6.60 -16.72
C TRP A 38 1.23 6.92 -15.35
N LEU A 39 1.06 8.20 -15.03
CA LEU A 39 0.46 8.65 -13.78
C LEU A 39 -1.01 8.20 -13.67
N ALA A 40 -1.78 8.34 -14.75
CA ALA A 40 -3.18 7.91 -14.79
C ALA A 40 -3.31 6.41 -14.49
N ALA A 41 -2.47 5.55 -15.05
CA ALA A 41 -2.47 4.11 -14.78
C ALA A 41 -2.27 3.83 -13.28
N TRP A 42 -1.28 4.47 -12.66
CA TRP A 42 -1.00 4.31 -11.23
C TRP A 42 -2.08 4.90 -10.33
N LEU A 43 -2.71 6.02 -10.70
CA LEU A 43 -3.83 6.60 -9.95
C LEU A 43 -5.09 5.73 -10.03
N ILE A 44 -5.36 5.12 -11.19
CA ILE A 44 -6.45 4.15 -11.35
C ILE A 44 -6.18 2.95 -10.43
N GLU A 45 -4.98 2.37 -10.47
CA GLU A 45 -4.59 1.26 -9.58
C GLU A 45 -4.72 1.65 -8.11
N ALA A 46 -4.20 2.80 -7.69
CA ALA A 46 -4.29 3.25 -6.31
C ALA A 46 -5.74 3.40 -5.84
N THR A 47 -6.62 3.89 -6.71
CA THR A 47 -8.06 4.02 -6.44
C THR A 47 -8.72 2.65 -6.30
N LEU A 48 -8.48 1.75 -7.26
CA LEU A 48 -9.01 0.38 -7.23
C LEU A 48 -8.52 -0.38 -5.99
N ALA A 49 -7.23 -0.29 -5.67
CA ALA A 49 -6.62 -0.89 -4.49
C ALA A 49 -7.24 -0.34 -3.20
N GLY A 50 -7.46 0.97 -3.12
CA GLY A 50 -8.14 1.62 -2.00
C GLY A 50 -9.57 1.09 -1.80
N VAL A 51 -10.36 1.00 -2.87
CA VAL A 51 -11.72 0.46 -2.85
C VAL A 51 -11.71 -1.01 -2.40
N VAL A 52 -10.85 -1.84 -2.99
CA VAL A 52 -10.71 -3.26 -2.63
C VAL A 52 -10.32 -3.41 -1.16
N GLY A 53 -9.37 -2.61 -0.68
CA GLY A 53 -8.92 -2.61 0.71
C GLY A 53 -10.06 -2.29 1.70
N VAL A 54 -10.81 -1.21 1.45
CA VAL A 54 -11.94 -0.80 2.29
C VAL A 54 -13.04 -1.86 2.29
N LEU A 55 -13.43 -2.37 1.11
CA LEU A 55 -14.45 -3.41 1.00
C LEU A 55 -14.04 -4.71 1.70
N ALA A 56 -12.77 -5.10 1.58
CA ALA A 56 -12.25 -6.30 2.21
C ALA A 56 -12.21 -6.19 3.74
N VAL A 57 -11.81 -5.03 4.29
CA VAL A 57 -11.89 -4.75 5.73
C VAL A 57 -13.35 -4.80 6.19
N ALA A 58 -14.27 -4.16 5.46
CA ALA A 58 -15.69 -4.15 5.79
C ALA A 58 -16.33 -5.56 5.73
N ARG A 59 -15.91 -6.40 4.79
CA ARG A 59 -16.37 -7.80 4.66
C ARG A 59 -15.80 -8.67 5.77
N LYS A 60 -14.52 -8.50 6.12
CA LYS A 60 -13.87 -9.25 7.20
C LYS A 60 -14.51 -8.91 8.56
N ALA A 61 -14.71 -7.64 8.85
CA ALA A 61 -15.38 -7.17 10.08
C ALA A 61 -16.79 -7.78 10.23
N ARG A 62 -17.59 -7.75 9.15
CA ARG A 62 -18.93 -8.37 9.12
C ARG A 62 -18.89 -9.88 9.39
N ARG A 63 -17.93 -10.60 8.79
CA ARG A 63 -17.79 -12.05 8.99
C ARG A 63 -17.39 -12.44 10.40
N THR A 64 -16.65 -11.60 11.11
CA THR A 64 -16.14 -11.91 12.46
C THR A 64 -16.96 -11.30 13.58
N GLY A 65 -18.12 -10.71 13.27
CA GLY A 65 -19.00 -10.07 14.26
C GLY A 65 -18.37 -8.87 14.98
N LEU A 66 -17.26 -8.35 14.47
CA LEU A 66 -16.55 -7.21 15.04
C LEU A 66 -16.96 -5.95 14.28
N ALA A 67 -17.19 -4.85 15.01
CA ALA A 67 -17.48 -3.59 14.37
C ALA A 67 -16.32 -3.16 13.47
N VAL A 68 -16.61 -2.63 12.26
CA VAL A 68 -15.61 -2.00 11.38
C VAL A 68 -14.87 -0.88 12.13
N THR A 69 -15.55 -0.25 13.10
CA THR A 69 -15.08 0.81 13.99
C THR A 69 -14.40 0.31 15.27
N ALA A 70 -14.19 -1.01 15.43
CA ALA A 70 -13.46 -1.55 16.57
C ALA A 70 -12.06 -0.91 16.70
N GLY A 71 -11.58 -0.79 17.94
CA GLY A 71 -10.41 0.01 18.31
C GLY A 71 -9.19 -0.10 17.36
N PRO A 72 -8.73 -1.31 17.00
CA PRO A 72 -7.57 -1.49 16.11
C PRO A 72 -7.78 -0.96 14.68
N ASN A 73 -8.95 -1.16 14.09
CA ASN A 73 -9.25 -0.71 12.72
C ASN A 73 -9.36 0.82 12.65
N ARG A 74 -10.04 1.42 13.63
CA ARG A 74 -10.18 2.87 13.70
C ARG A 74 -8.83 3.57 13.92
N ARG A 75 -7.96 3.00 14.77
CA ARG A 75 -6.59 3.50 14.99
C ARG A 75 -5.70 3.34 13.76
N PHE A 76 -5.84 2.24 13.03
CA PHE A 76 -5.15 2.06 11.75
C PHE A 76 -5.57 3.15 10.76
N ALA A 77 -6.87 3.31 10.53
CA ALA A 77 -7.40 4.31 9.61
C ALA A 77 -6.98 5.74 10.01
N SER A 78 -7.09 6.10 11.30
CA SER A 78 -6.69 7.45 11.74
C SER A 78 -5.21 7.75 11.55
N SER A 79 -4.35 6.72 11.54
CA SER A 79 -2.91 6.88 11.33
C SER A 79 -2.50 6.77 9.86
N PHE A 80 -3.26 6.00 9.06
CA PHE A 80 -3.00 5.77 7.64
C PHE A 80 -3.51 6.92 6.77
N THR A 81 -4.71 7.45 7.06
CA THR A 81 -5.35 8.51 6.28
C THR A 81 -4.48 9.76 6.13
N PRO A 82 -3.87 10.33 7.18
CA PRO A 82 -3.02 11.51 7.03
C PRO A 82 -1.87 11.28 6.04
N ALA A 83 -1.21 10.12 6.08
CA ALA A 83 -0.12 9.80 5.17
C ALA A 83 -0.59 9.69 3.72
N MET A 84 -1.79 9.13 3.47
CA MET A 84 -2.37 9.06 2.12
C MET A 84 -2.77 10.44 1.59
N VAL A 85 -3.34 11.29 2.44
CA VAL A 85 -3.66 12.67 2.09
C VAL A 85 -2.39 13.44 1.74
N SER A 86 -1.32 13.31 2.54
CA SER A 86 -0.01 13.90 2.22
C SER A 86 0.54 13.38 0.90
N GLY A 87 0.48 12.07 0.65
CA GLY A 87 0.91 11.47 -0.62
C GLY A 87 0.13 12.01 -1.83
N ALA A 88 -1.19 12.17 -1.72
CA ALA A 88 -2.04 12.72 -2.77
C ALA A 88 -1.71 14.20 -3.05
N ILE A 89 -1.54 15.01 -2.00
CA ILE A 89 -1.14 16.43 -2.14
C ILE A 89 0.22 16.53 -2.82
N LEU A 90 1.21 15.77 -2.36
CA LEU A 90 2.54 15.75 -2.97
C LEU A 90 2.50 15.25 -4.42
N THR A 91 1.62 14.30 -4.74
CA THR A 91 1.42 13.83 -6.12
C THR A 91 0.96 14.97 -7.02
N ALA A 92 -0.05 15.74 -6.60
CA ALA A 92 -0.55 16.88 -7.35
C ALA A 92 0.51 17.96 -7.55
N VAL A 93 1.25 18.31 -6.49
CA VAL A 93 2.32 19.32 -6.53
C VAL A 93 3.46 18.89 -7.45
N LEU A 94 3.96 17.66 -7.30
CA LEU A 94 5.06 17.15 -8.12
C LEU A 94 4.65 17.05 -9.59
N TRP A 95 3.43 16.59 -9.88
CA TRP A 95 2.92 16.56 -11.25
C TRP A 95 2.83 17.95 -11.87
N TRP A 96 2.27 18.93 -11.13
CA TRP A 96 2.15 20.32 -11.59
C TRP A 96 3.51 20.94 -11.95
N HIS A 97 4.57 20.59 -11.21
CA HIS A 97 5.92 21.08 -11.45
C HIS A 97 6.74 20.23 -12.44
N GLY A 98 6.15 19.21 -13.07
CA GLY A 98 6.87 18.31 -13.99
C GLY A 98 7.88 17.40 -13.30
N LEU A 99 7.79 17.25 -11.98
CA LEU A 99 8.68 16.48 -11.11
C LEU A 99 8.18 15.04 -10.91
N THR A 100 7.58 14.45 -11.95
CA THR A 100 6.97 13.11 -11.91
C THR A 100 7.97 12.01 -11.56
N ALA A 101 9.24 12.23 -11.86
CA ALA A 101 10.37 11.38 -11.52
C ALA A 101 10.49 11.04 -10.01
N PHE A 102 9.95 11.91 -9.12
CA PHE A 102 10.00 11.72 -7.68
C PHE A 102 8.75 11.02 -7.11
N LEU A 103 7.74 10.75 -7.94
CA LEU A 103 6.50 10.11 -7.50
C LEU A 103 6.70 8.70 -6.95
N PRO A 104 7.52 7.81 -7.56
CA PRO A 104 7.70 6.45 -7.06
C PRO A 104 8.17 6.40 -5.60
N GLY A 105 9.23 7.16 -5.28
CA GLY A 105 9.75 7.25 -3.92
C GLY A 105 8.77 7.89 -2.95
N THR A 106 8.08 8.95 -3.39
CA THR A 106 7.06 9.65 -2.60
C THR A 106 5.91 8.71 -2.22
N TRP A 107 5.41 7.91 -3.17
CA TRP A 107 4.32 6.98 -2.93
C TRP A 107 4.72 5.85 -1.98
N LEU A 108 5.89 5.25 -2.18
CA LEU A 108 6.40 4.18 -1.31
C LEU A 108 6.65 4.68 0.11
N LEU A 109 7.17 5.90 0.28
CA LEU A 109 7.35 6.52 1.58
C LEU A 109 6.02 6.86 2.25
N ALA A 110 5.08 7.48 1.55
CA ALA A 110 3.77 7.85 2.09
C ALA A 110 3.01 6.60 2.53
N PHE A 111 2.97 5.58 1.67
CA PHE A 111 2.32 4.31 1.99
C PHE A 111 3.04 3.55 3.10
N GLY A 112 4.36 3.44 3.03
CA GLY A 112 5.16 2.80 4.08
C GLY A 112 5.01 3.48 5.44
N THR A 113 4.94 4.83 5.47
CA THR A 113 4.68 5.61 6.68
C THR A 113 3.29 5.32 7.24
N GLY A 114 2.26 5.35 6.39
CA GLY A 114 0.89 5.02 6.80
C GLY A 114 0.78 3.60 7.35
N VAL A 115 1.38 2.61 6.67
CA VAL A 115 1.39 1.20 7.11
C VAL A 115 2.16 1.03 8.42
N THR A 116 3.29 1.70 8.58
CA THR A 116 4.09 1.63 9.82
C THR A 116 3.34 2.24 10.99
N ALA A 117 2.72 3.42 10.79
CA ALA A 117 1.95 4.12 11.81
C ALA A 117 0.68 3.33 12.21
N GLY A 118 -0.10 2.85 11.24
CA GLY A 118 -1.25 1.99 11.51
C GLY A 118 -0.85 0.63 12.10
N GLY A 119 0.29 0.10 11.66
CA GLY A 119 0.92 -1.14 12.14
C GLY A 119 1.49 -1.04 13.55
N ALA A 120 1.65 0.16 14.12
CA ALA A 120 2.03 0.35 15.51
C ALA A 120 1.03 -0.30 16.48
N SER A 121 -0.26 -0.27 16.10
CA SER A 121 -1.36 -0.94 16.79
C SER A 121 -1.71 -2.34 16.25
N SER A 122 -0.91 -2.88 15.32
CA SER A 122 -1.13 -4.18 14.68
C SER A 122 0.03 -5.15 14.95
N VAL A 123 0.01 -6.31 14.29
CA VAL A 123 1.03 -7.36 14.43
C VAL A 123 2.37 -6.94 13.84
N ARG A 124 3.47 -7.44 14.42
CA ARG A 124 4.85 -7.15 14.01
C ARG A 124 5.10 -7.25 12.49
N PRO A 125 4.58 -8.25 11.76
CA PRO A 125 4.76 -8.33 10.30
C PRO A 125 4.32 -7.09 9.53
N VAL A 126 3.20 -6.45 9.91
CA VAL A 126 2.68 -5.27 9.20
C VAL A 126 3.63 -4.09 9.32
N ARG A 127 4.26 -3.91 10.49
CA ARG A 127 5.26 -2.86 10.71
C ARG A 127 6.51 -3.07 9.86
N ILE A 128 6.95 -4.32 9.72
CA ILE A 128 8.12 -4.67 8.88
C ILE A 128 7.84 -4.31 7.42
N VAL A 129 6.64 -4.61 6.90
CA VAL A 129 6.24 -4.20 5.54
C VAL A 129 6.39 -2.71 5.34
N GLY A 130 5.84 -1.91 6.27
CA GLY A 130 5.91 -0.46 6.18
C GLY A 130 7.35 0.06 6.15
N ILE A 131 8.22 -0.45 7.02
CA ILE A 131 9.64 -0.07 7.06
C ILE A 131 10.36 -0.47 5.76
N THR A 132 10.10 -1.68 5.25
CA THR A 132 10.69 -2.14 3.98
C THR A 132 10.25 -1.28 2.81
N LEU A 133 8.97 -0.87 2.76
CA LEU A 133 8.47 0.06 1.76
C LEU A 133 9.11 1.43 1.88
N MET A 134 9.34 1.92 3.10
CA MET A 134 10.05 3.18 3.30
C MET A 134 11.51 3.11 2.82
N ALA A 135 12.21 2.02 3.12
CA ALA A 135 13.59 1.81 2.65
C ALA A 135 13.65 1.74 1.11
N LEU A 136 12.70 1.03 0.49
CA LEU A 136 12.60 0.96 -0.96
C LEU A 136 12.23 2.32 -1.58
N GLY A 137 11.37 3.10 -0.92
CA GLY A 137 11.01 4.46 -1.35
C GLY A 137 12.18 5.43 -1.27
N ALA A 138 13.04 5.32 -0.25
CA ALA A 138 14.28 6.08 -0.19
C ALA A 138 15.25 5.68 -1.32
N LEU A 139 15.36 4.38 -1.60
CA LEU A 139 16.17 3.87 -2.71
C LEU A 139 15.64 4.37 -4.07
N ALA A 140 14.32 4.53 -4.23
CA ALA A 140 13.69 5.01 -5.45
C ALA A 140 14.18 6.41 -5.89
N PHE A 141 14.68 7.23 -4.96
CA PHE A 141 15.20 8.57 -5.28
C PHE A 141 16.64 8.58 -5.80
N VAL A 142 17.40 7.50 -5.58
CA VAL A 142 18.81 7.43 -6.00
C VAL A 142 19.01 6.53 -7.22
N VAL A 143 18.05 5.65 -7.52
CA VAL A 143 18.12 4.79 -8.70
C VAL A 143 17.74 5.53 -9.99
N PRO A 144 18.23 5.07 -11.15
CA PRO A 144 17.87 5.68 -12.42
C PRO A 144 16.37 5.61 -12.67
N GLN A 145 15.81 6.64 -13.32
CA GLN A 145 14.37 6.74 -13.62
C GLN A 145 13.84 5.58 -14.48
N THR A 146 14.69 4.93 -15.26
CA THR A 146 14.34 3.71 -16.00
C THR A 146 13.94 2.54 -15.12
N TRP A 147 14.27 2.58 -13.82
CA TRP A 147 13.90 1.55 -12.83
C TRP A 147 12.64 1.90 -12.04
N ALA A 148 11.98 3.03 -12.31
CA ALA A 148 10.80 3.49 -11.56
C ALA A 148 9.71 2.42 -11.46
N ASP A 149 9.30 1.84 -12.60
CA ASP A 149 8.26 0.81 -12.62
C ASP A 149 8.71 -0.50 -11.96
N ALA A 150 9.99 -0.86 -12.06
CA ALA A 150 10.53 -2.03 -11.39
C ALA A 150 10.49 -1.85 -9.86
N VAL A 151 10.85 -0.67 -9.36
CA VAL A 151 10.81 -0.34 -7.94
C VAL A 151 9.37 -0.34 -7.41
N LEU A 152 8.42 0.22 -8.16
CA LEU A 152 7.01 0.17 -7.80
C LEU A 152 6.43 -1.25 -7.88
N ALA A 153 6.83 -2.05 -8.87
CA ALA A 153 6.45 -3.45 -9.00
C ALA A 153 6.98 -4.29 -7.83
N VAL A 154 8.20 -4.04 -7.35
CA VAL A 154 8.73 -4.70 -6.15
C VAL A 154 7.98 -4.22 -4.91
N GLY A 155 7.78 -2.92 -4.75
CA GLY A 155 7.17 -2.31 -3.58
C GLY A 155 5.68 -2.60 -3.44
N PHE A 156 4.87 -2.01 -4.32
CA PHE A 156 3.43 -2.23 -4.30
C PHE A 156 3.03 -3.61 -4.79
N GLY A 157 3.82 -4.22 -5.68
CA GLY A 157 3.52 -5.55 -6.18
C GLY A 157 4.04 -6.66 -5.28
N GLY A 158 5.33 -6.97 -5.39
CA GLY A 158 5.98 -8.12 -4.76
C GLY A 158 5.84 -8.13 -3.24
N LEU A 159 6.10 -7.01 -2.55
CA LEU A 159 5.97 -6.95 -1.09
C LEU A 159 4.51 -7.12 -0.66
N LEU A 160 3.55 -6.38 -1.24
CA LEU A 160 2.14 -6.53 -0.85
C LEU A 160 1.59 -7.92 -1.19
N ALA A 161 1.95 -8.48 -2.35
CA ALA A 161 1.59 -9.83 -2.75
C ALA A 161 2.11 -10.87 -1.74
N GLY A 162 3.42 -10.87 -1.49
CA GLY A 162 4.09 -11.83 -0.61
C GLY A 162 3.59 -11.73 0.83
N PHE A 163 3.53 -10.52 1.38
CA PHE A 163 3.02 -10.33 2.74
C PHE A 163 1.52 -10.59 2.86
N GLY A 164 0.73 -10.27 1.82
CA GLY A 164 -0.69 -10.61 1.76
C GLY A 164 -0.90 -12.12 1.89
N VAL A 165 -0.14 -12.93 1.16
CA VAL A 165 -0.20 -14.40 1.24
C VAL A 165 0.25 -14.90 2.62
N ILE A 166 1.32 -14.35 3.19
CA ILE A 166 1.79 -14.73 4.55
C ILE A 166 0.74 -14.42 5.60
N ILE A 167 0.14 -13.22 5.55
CA ILE A 167 -0.92 -12.80 6.46
C ILE A 167 -2.14 -13.72 6.29
N ALA A 168 -2.53 -14.00 5.04
CA ALA A 168 -3.70 -14.84 4.76
C ALA A 168 -3.55 -16.25 5.33
N ARG A 169 -2.36 -16.86 5.18
CA ARG A 169 -2.09 -18.22 5.64
C ARG A 169 -1.89 -18.32 7.16
N ARG A 170 -1.35 -17.28 7.81
CA ARG A 170 -0.96 -17.35 9.23
C ARG A 170 -1.90 -16.63 10.20
N HIS A 171 -2.78 -15.73 9.73
CA HIS A 171 -3.61 -14.87 10.59
C HIS A 171 -5.07 -14.75 10.13
N GLY A 172 -5.60 -15.81 9.51
CA GLY A 172 -7.01 -15.90 9.11
C GLY A 172 -7.39 -14.90 8.01
N GLY A 173 -6.78 -15.05 6.84
CA GLY A 173 -7.04 -14.25 5.63
C GLY A 173 -8.47 -14.27 5.15
#